data_AF-A0A8C0IQ43-F1
#
_entry.id   AF-A0A8C0IQ43-F1
#
_cell.length_a   1.000
_cell.length_b   1.000
_cell.length_c   1.000
_cell.angle_alpha   90.00
_cell.angle_beta   90.00
_cell.angle_gamma   90.00
#
_symmetry.space_group_name_H-M   'P 1'
#
loop_
_entity.id
_entity.type
_entity.pdbx_description
1 polymer ?
#
loop_
_entity_poly.entity_id
_entity_poly.type
_entity_poly.pdbx_seq_one_letter_code
_entity_poly.pdbx_strand_id
1 'polypeptide(L)'
;VIKKILIDTEKDLDFIMRYKGISEFWIGLKRVSVQLWHWVNGEQFNNLFTVRGEGYCVYLSDDFATLLWCSTKRYWICSKPDGMRRKDKVKSS
;
A
#
# COMPACT_ATOMS: atom_id res chain seq x y z
N VAL A 1 -5.36 2.95 -15.20
CA VAL A 1 -5.15 4.01 -14.18
C VAL A 1 -4.24 3.44 -13.10
N ILE A 2 -3.12 4.10 -12.81
CA ILE A 2 -2.20 3.67 -11.75
C ILE A 2 -2.80 4.07 -10.40
N LYS A 3 -2.88 3.14 -9.45
CA LYS A 3 -3.38 3.39 -8.09
C LYS A 3 -2.27 3.13 -7.07
N LYS A 4 -2.41 3.68 -5.86
CA LYS A 4 -1.56 3.29 -4.72
C LYS A 4 -1.77 1.80 -4.40
N ILE A 5 -0.73 1.16 -3.87
CA ILE A 5 -0.75 -0.29 -3.64
C ILE A 5 -1.84 -0.72 -2.65
N LEU A 6 -2.49 -1.83 -2.99
CA LEU A 6 -3.38 -2.60 -2.14
C LEU A 6 -2.56 -3.77 -1.56
N ILE A 7 -2.79 -4.12 -0.31
CA ILE A 7 -2.17 -5.27 0.35
C ILE A 7 -3.31 -6.18 0.78
N ASP A 8 -3.48 -7.30 0.07
CA ASP A 8 -4.61 -8.21 0.27
C ASP A 8 -4.21 -9.44 1.09
N THR A 9 -2.94 -9.85 0.96
CA THR A 9 -2.41 -11.03 1.64
C THR A 9 -1.17 -10.71 2.48
N GLU A 10 -0.86 -11.57 3.47
CA GLU A 10 0.41 -11.51 4.21
C GLU A 10 1.62 -11.63 3.28
N LYS A 11 1.50 -12.42 2.20
CA LYS A 11 2.56 -12.55 1.19
C LYS A 11 2.85 -11.23 0.47
N ASP A 12 1.81 -10.45 0.18
CA ASP A 12 1.98 -9.12 -0.41
C ASP A 12 2.68 -8.19 0.58
N LEU A 13 2.28 -8.24 1.85
CA LEU A 13 2.90 -7.46 2.91
C LEU A 13 4.39 -7.81 3.06
N ASP A 14 4.72 -9.09 3.18
CA ASP A 14 6.08 -9.59 3.29
C ASP A 14 6.95 -9.18 2.09
N PHE A 15 6.38 -9.28 0.88
CA PHE A 15 7.06 -8.83 -0.33
C PHE A 15 7.37 -7.33 -0.28
N ILE A 16 6.38 -6.51 0.05
CA ILE A 16 6.55 -5.06 0.13
C ILE A 16 7.56 -4.69 1.23
N MET A 17 7.46 -5.29 2.40
CA MET A 17 8.36 -5.02 3.53
C MET A 17 9.80 -5.43 3.24
N ARG A 18 9.99 -6.55 2.52
CA ARG A 18 11.32 -7.01 2.09
C ARG A 18 11.97 -6.06 1.08
N TYR A 19 11.19 -5.48 0.16
CA TYR A 19 11.73 -4.71 -0.96
C TYR A 19 11.59 -3.18 -0.84
N LYS A 20 10.83 -2.65 0.13
CA LYS A 20 10.72 -1.20 0.35
C LYS A 20 12.04 -0.55 0.78
N GLY A 21 12.97 -1.33 1.36
CA GLY A 21 14.20 -0.83 1.95
C GLY A 21 13.94 0.09 3.15
N ILE A 22 14.79 1.10 3.35
CA ILE A 22 14.68 2.08 4.45
C ILE A 22 13.64 3.18 4.20
N SER A 23 13.05 3.21 3.00
CA SER A 23 12.13 4.27 2.63
C SER A 23 10.73 4.00 3.15
N GLU A 24 10.03 5.07 3.48
CA GLU A 24 8.70 5.01 4.04
C GLU A 24 7.68 5.50 3.00
N PHE A 25 6.67 4.67 2.70
CA PHE A 25 5.82 4.88 1.52
C PHE A 25 4.34 4.95 1.87
N TRP A 26 3.63 5.88 1.24
CA TRP A 26 2.18 5.86 1.22
C TRP A 26 1.64 4.59 0.55
N ILE A 27 0.64 4.00 1.18
CA ILE A 27 -0.14 2.89 0.62
C ILE A 27 -1.57 3.32 0.29
N GLY A 28 -2.32 2.43 -0.35
CA GLY A 28 -3.70 2.67 -0.76
C GLY A 28 -4.72 2.59 0.37
N LEU A 29 -4.30 2.53 1.63
CA LEU A 29 -5.19 2.46 2.79
C LEU A 29 -5.50 3.87 3.31
N LYS A 30 -6.78 4.15 3.56
CA LYS A 30 -7.23 5.43 4.15
C LYS A 30 -8.25 5.22 5.27
N ARG A 31 -8.23 6.13 6.24
CA ARG A 31 -9.27 6.22 7.28
C ARG A 31 -10.51 6.88 6.70
N VAL A 32 -11.65 6.21 6.80
CA VAL A 32 -12.96 6.74 6.40
C VAL A 32 -13.70 7.31 7.62
N SER A 33 -13.58 6.66 8.78
CA SER A 33 -14.12 7.13 10.06
C SER A 33 -13.25 6.63 11.22
N VAL A 34 -13.63 6.94 12.47
CA VAL A 34 -12.83 6.62 13.68
C VAL A 34 -12.34 5.16 13.73
N GLN A 35 -13.13 4.22 13.21
CA GLN A 35 -12.81 2.78 13.23
C GLN A 35 -12.90 2.10 11.86
N LEU A 36 -13.20 2.84 10.78
CA LEU A 36 -13.42 2.28 9.46
C LEU A 36 -12.30 2.65 8.50
N TRP A 37 -11.72 1.64 7.87
CA TRP A 37 -10.57 1.73 6.98
C TRP A 37 -10.93 1.14 5.63
N HIS A 38 -10.67 1.86 4.55
CA HIS A 38 -10.94 1.38 3.20
C HIS A 38 -9.71 1.54 2.32
N TRP A 39 -9.57 0.57 1.44
CA TRP A 39 -8.61 0.59 0.36
C TRP A 39 -9.07 1.48 -0.81
N VAL A 40 -8.15 1.79 -1.72
CA VAL A 40 -8.44 2.55 -2.96
C VAL A 40 -9.36 1.81 -3.95
N ASN A 41 -9.63 0.52 -3.74
CA ASN A 41 -10.64 -0.24 -4.48
C ASN A 41 -12.03 -0.19 -3.83
N GLY A 42 -12.15 0.39 -2.63
CA GLY A 42 -13.41 0.48 -1.88
C GLY A 42 -13.63 -0.65 -0.89
N GLU A 43 -12.78 -1.68 -0.87
CA GLU A 43 -12.88 -2.78 0.08
C GLU A 43 -12.46 -2.34 1.48
N GLN A 44 -13.09 -2.94 2.48
CA GLN A 44 -12.75 -2.72 3.87
C GLN A 44 -11.44 -3.40 4.23
N PHE A 45 -10.64 -2.76 5.07
CA PHE A 45 -9.42 -3.35 5.60
C PHE A 45 -9.73 -4.58 6.47
N ASN A 46 -9.00 -5.66 6.22
CA ASN A 46 -9.10 -6.95 6.89
C ASN A 46 -8.22 -7.06 8.16
N ASN A 47 -7.65 -5.95 8.64
CA ASN A 47 -6.81 -5.89 9.84
C ASN A 47 -5.55 -6.78 9.79
N LEU A 48 -4.98 -7.01 8.59
CA LEU A 48 -3.73 -7.77 8.40
C LEU A 48 -2.55 -7.25 9.21
N PHE A 49 -2.52 -5.95 9.49
CA PHE A 49 -1.46 -5.30 10.25
C PHE A 49 -2.02 -4.21 11.15
N THR A 50 -1.28 -3.90 12.21
CA THR A 50 -1.65 -2.83 13.14
C THR A 50 -1.34 -1.48 12.53
N VAL A 51 -2.31 -0.57 12.59
CA VAL A 51 -2.17 0.84 12.19
C VAL A 51 -2.08 1.71 13.44
N ARG A 52 -1.07 2.57 13.53
CA ARG A 52 -0.81 3.45 14.69
C ARG A 52 -0.75 4.92 14.31
N GLY A 53 -0.94 5.83 15.27
CA GLY A 53 -0.77 7.27 15.11
C GLY A 53 -2.07 8.03 14.79
N GLU A 54 -1.93 9.24 14.24
CA GLU A 54 -3.05 10.14 13.92
C GLU A 54 -3.00 10.62 12.47
N GLY A 55 -4.18 10.81 11.87
CA GLY A 55 -4.32 11.27 10.48
C GLY A 55 -5.29 10.41 9.68
N TYR A 56 -5.27 10.58 8.36
CA TYR A 56 -6.23 9.93 7.46
C TYR A 56 -5.59 9.05 6.40
N CYS A 57 -4.30 9.26 6.10
CA CYS A 57 -3.56 8.46 5.14
C CYS A 57 -2.58 7.55 5.87
N VAL A 58 -2.35 6.36 5.31
CA VAL A 58 -1.49 5.35 5.90
C VAL A 58 -0.23 5.19 5.08
N TYR A 59 0.91 5.17 5.75
CA TYR A 59 2.20 4.79 5.18
C TYR A 59 2.79 3.58 5.89
N LEU A 60 3.66 2.84 5.20
CA LEU A 60 4.46 1.77 5.80
C LEU A 60 5.75 2.34 6.36
N SER A 61 5.98 2.11 7.65
CA SER A 61 7.26 2.29 8.34
C SER A 61 7.96 0.93 8.46
N ASP A 62 9.03 0.82 9.25
CA ASP A 62 9.88 -0.38 9.32
C ASP A 62 9.20 -1.59 9.96
N ASP A 63 8.36 -1.38 10.99
CA ASP A 63 7.70 -2.48 11.71
C ASP A 63 6.17 -2.39 11.72
N PHE A 64 5.60 -1.27 11.28
CA PHE A 64 4.16 -1.03 11.36
C PHE A 64 3.68 -0.01 10.33
N ALA A 65 2.36 -0.01 10.11
CA ALA A 65 1.69 1.02 9.37
C ALA A 65 1.39 2.23 10.28
N THR A 66 1.64 3.43 9.78
CA THR A 66 1.46 4.66 10.56
C THR A 66 0.55 5.64 9.83
N LEU A 67 -0.23 6.36 10.62
CA LEU A 67 -1.13 7.41 10.18
C LEU A 67 -0.42 8.74 10.12
N LEU A 68 -0.75 9.51 9.08
CA LEU A 68 -0.32 10.88 8.96
C LEU A 68 -1.32 11.66 8.08
N TRP A 69 -1.26 12.99 8.16
CA TRP A 69 -2.03 13.87 7.31
C TRP A 69 -1.66 13.67 5.84
N CYS A 70 -2.68 13.55 4.97
CA CYS A 70 -2.48 13.23 3.55
C CYS A 70 -1.71 14.31 2.77
N SER A 71 -1.59 15.52 3.31
CA SER A 71 -0.85 16.64 2.72
C SER A 71 0.67 16.50 2.85
N THR A 72 1.17 15.59 3.70
CA THR A 72 2.61 15.40 3.87
C THR A 72 3.24 14.79 2.64
N LYS A 73 4.35 15.39 2.18
CA LYS A 73 5.12 14.89 1.02
C LYS A 73 5.84 13.59 1.39
N ARG A 74 5.60 12.54 0.60
CA ARG A 74 6.23 11.23 0.73
C ARG A 74 6.12 10.43 -0.54
N TYR A 75 7.01 9.47 -0.72
CA TYR A 75 6.93 8.51 -1.81
C TYR A 75 5.71 7.61 -1.66
N TRP A 76 5.27 7.00 -2.76
CA TRP A 76 4.18 6.04 -2.76
C TRP A 76 4.55 4.82 -3.60
N ILE A 77 4.06 3.66 -3.19
CA ILE A 77 4.12 2.45 -4.01
C ILE A 77 2.81 2.36 -4.80
N CYS A 78 2.92 2.01 -6.07
CA CYS A 78 1.76 1.84 -6.95
C CYS A 78 1.55 0.39 -7.34
N SER A 79 0.28 0.01 -7.52
CA SER A 79 -0.10 -1.28 -8.11
C SER A 79 -0.72 -1.06 -9.49
N LYS A 80 -0.53 -2.05 -10.35
CA LYS A 80 -1.24 -2.21 -11.61
C LYS A 80 -1.97 -3.55 -11.59
N PRO A 81 -3.18 -3.63 -12.15
CA PRO A 81 -3.88 -4.90 -12.29
C PRO A 81 -3.07 -5.85 -13.20
N ASP A 82 -3.11 -7.15 -12.90
CA ASP A 82 -2.29 -8.19 -13.54
C ASP A 82 -2.47 -8.25 -15.06
N GLY A 83 -3.65 -7.89 -15.58
CA GLY A 83 -3.91 -7.76 -17.03
C GLY A 83 -3.08 -6.69 -17.75
N MET A 84 -2.31 -5.88 -17.03
CA MET A 84 -1.36 -4.89 -17.55
C MET A 84 0.11 -5.26 -17.25
N ARG A 85 0.42 -6.55 -17.09
CA ARG A 85 1.82 -7.00 -17.10
C ARG A 85 2.50 -6.50 -18.35
N ARG A 86 3.76 -6.05 -18.21
CA ARG A 86 4.60 -5.83 -19.39
C ARG A 86 4.58 -7.15 -20.15
N LYS A 87 4.20 -7.11 -21.42
CA LYS A 87 4.53 -8.20 -22.33
C LYS A 87 6.05 -8.18 -22.41
N ASP A 88 6.70 -8.91 -21.52
CA ASP A 88 8.12 -9.19 -21.66
C ASP A 88 8.24 -9.86 -23.03
N LYS A 89 8.91 -9.18 -23.98
CA LYS A 89 9.28 -9.84 -25.22
C LYS A 89 10.21 -10.97 -24.81
N VAL A 90 9.67 -12.19 -24.72
CA VAL A 90 10.46 -13.40 -24.71
C VAL A 90 11.28 -13.35 -25.99
N LYS A 91 12.56 -12.99 -25.87
CA LYS A 91 13.53 -13.21 -26.94
C LYS A 91 13.67 -14.72 -27.02
N SER A 92 12.94 -15.34 -27.97
CA SER A 92 13.31 -16.65 -28.46
C SER A 92 14.69 -16.50 -29.07
N SER A 93 15.68 -17.14 -28.45
CA SER A 93 16.90 -17.50 -29.16
C SER A 93 16.66 -18.75 -29.99
#